data_AF-A0A7L4Y3Y5-F1
#
_entry.id   AF-A0A7L4Y3Y5-F1
#
_cell.length_a   1.000
_cell.length_b   1.000
_cell.length_c   1.000
_cell.angle_alpha   90.00
_cell.angle_beta   90.00
_cell.angle_gamma   90.00
#
_symmetry.space_group_name_H-M   'P 1'
#
loop_
_entity.id
_entity.type
_entity.pdbx_description
1 polymer ?
#
loop_
_entity_poly.entity_id
_entity_poly.type
_entity_poly.pdbx_seq_one_letter_code
_entity_poly.pdbx_strand_id
1 'polypeptide(L)'
;MESTENAMTLLFHDDFAEGLRVRDPRIRPDGPWSLRPAGALADGDGAARPTTEGLVVEPTGTDPETGRPAFVVPPEGETVEHLRWAAFGPACATGGSTLTVSATLSADVPGAAADDIREGAGALVVLDRDAGLIMDFALTGTQVWALYGRVPASDGTRGGFSYSVPLAARQPSDSHRCALVVDSAAGVARWLLDGAEVFAVERLGHGLPDPARADAWTPGPLSRVRPASLVPGLALIADSPHGQGVRLTVSDLAVSALTVTEGVAS
;
A
#
# COMPACT_ATOMS: atom_id res chain seq x y z
N MET A 1 36.35 8.53 -17.94
CA MET A 1 35.25 9.04 -17.11
C MET A 1 34.00 8.46 -17.72
N GLU A 2 33.60 7.29 -17.25
CA GLU A 2 32.40 6.60 -17.76
C GLU A 2 31.18 7.43 -17.39
N SER A 3 30.39 7.79 -18.39
CA SER A 3 29.08 8.39 -18.23
C SER A 3 28.07 7.26 -18.08
N THR A 4 27.63 7.00 -16.85
CA THR A 4 26.51 6.10 -16.56
C THR A 4 25.22 6.77 -17.01
N GLU A 5 24.52 6.19 -17.98
CA GLU A 5 23.19 6.65 -18.40
C GLU A 5 22.13 5.90 -17.60
N ASN A 6 21.37 6.63 -16.79
CA ASN A 6 20.28 6.10 -15.99
C ASN A 6 18.99 6.18 -16.80
N ALA A 7 18.54 5.06 -17.35
CA ALA A 7 17.26 4.98 -18.05
C ALA A 7 16.16 4.51 -17.09
N MET A 8 15.04 5.24 -17.05
CA MET A 8 13.83 4.80 -16.34
C MET A 8 12.85 4.14 -17.32
N THR A 9 12.42 2.92 -16.99
CA THR A 9 11.40 2.18 -17.75
C THR A 9 10.09 2.17 -16.96
N LEU A 10 9.00 2.64 -17.55
CA LEU A 10 7.65 2.53 -16.96
C LEU A 10 7.14 1.09 -17.13
N LEU A 11 6.84 0.42 -16.02
CA LEU A 11 6.34 -0.96 -16.00
C LEU A 11 4.83 -1.04 -15.88
N PHE A 12 4.23 -0.12 -15.12
CA PHE A 12 2.79 -0.03 -14.92
C PHE A 12 2.41 1.41 -14.61
N HIS A 13 1.24 1.83 -15.08
CA HIS A 13 0.67 3.13 -14.78
C HIS A 13 -0.86 3.07 -14.87
N ASP A 14 -1.53 3.76 -13.95
CA ASP A 14 -2.96 4.03 -14.00
C ASP A 14 -3.21 5.46 -13.50
N ASP A 15 -3.85 6.28 -14.33
CA ASP A 15 -4.32 7.63 -13.96
C ASP A 15 -5.79 7.62 -13.50
N PHE A 16 -6.42 6.44 -13.52
CA PHE A 16 -7.80 6.20 -13.13
C PHE A 16 -8.84 7.05 -13.87
N ALA A 17 -8.51 7.59 -15.05
CA ALA A 17 -9.44 8.37 -15.87
C ALA A 17 -10.66 7.55 -16.30
N GLU A 18 -10.48 6.23 -16.50
CA GLU A 18 -11.54 5.26 -16.80
C GLU A 18 -12.11 4.58 -15.53
N GLY A 19 -11.72 5.06 -14.35
CA GLY A 19 -11.98 4.42 -13.07
C GLY A 19 -11.09 3.20 -12.80
N LEU A 20 -11.39 2.48 -11.72
CA LEU A 20 -10.65 1.28 -11.36
C LEU A 20 -11.08 0.11 -12.25
N ARG A 21 -10.30 -0.20 -13.28
CA ARG A 21 -10.57 -1.33 -14.18
C ARG A 21 -10.22 -2.65 -13.51
N VAL A 22 -11.20 -3.27 -12.87
CA VAL A 22 -11.07 -4.58 -12.23
C VAL A 22 -11.08 -5.69 -13.28
N ARG A 23 -10.33 -6.76 -13.02
CA ARG A 23 -10.29 -7.97 -13.83
C ARG A 23 -11.69 -8.54 -13.98
N ASP A 24 -12.12 -8.70 -15.23
CA ASP A 24 -13.35 -9.39 -15.58
C ASP A 24 -13.07 -10.27 -16.81
N PRO A 25 -13.12 -11.61 -16.68
CA PRO A 25 -12.83 -12.51 -17.79
C PRO A 25 -13.77 -12.31 -18.99
N ARG A 26 -14.88 -11.59 -18.84
CA ARG A 26 -15.87 -11.29 -19.88
C ARG A 26 -15.60 -9.98 -20.64
N ILE A 27 -14.77 -9.07 -20.12
CA ILE A 27 -14.52 -7.74 -20.70
C ILE A 27 -13.15 -7.73 -21.40
N ARG A 28 -13.03 -7.02 -22.54
CA ARG A 28 -11.77 -6.85 -23.28
C ARG A 28 -11.55 -5.37 -23.68
N PRO A 29 -10.36 -4.79 -23.44
CA PRO A 29 -9.24 -5.37 -22.71
C PRO A 29 -9.60 -5.62 -21.23
N ASP A 30 -9.01 -6.66 -20.65
CA ASP A 30 -9.21 -6.99 -19.23
C ASP A 30 -8.59 -5.89 -18.35
N GLY A 31 -9.17 -5.67 -17.18
CA GLY A 31 -8.65 -4.73 -16.19
C GLY A 31 -7.36 -5.25 -15.54
N PRO A 32 -6.40 -4.40 -15.13
CA PRO A 32 -5.18 -4.86 -14.47
C PRO A 32 -5.39 -5.20 -12.99
N TRP A 33 -6.46 -4.68 -12.38
CA TRP A 33 -6.67 -4.72 -10.92
C TRP A 33 -7.44 -5.95 -10.45
N SER A 34 -7.01 -6.56 -9.35
CA SER A 34 -7.72 -7.62 -8.65
C SER A 34 -8.22 -7.10 -7.30
N LEU A 35 -9.52 -7.22 -7.03
CA LEU A 35 -10.08 -6.91 -5.72
C LEU A 35 -9.84 -8.06 -4.73
N ARG A 36 -9.69 -7.69 -3.46
CA ARG A 36 -9.59 -8.63 -2.34
C ARG A 36 -10.93 -8.68 -1.60
N PRO A 37 -11.54 -9.87 -1.45
CA PRO A 37 -12.68 -10.03 -0.55
C PRO A 37 -12.33 -9.64 0.88
N ALA A 38 -13.32 -9.14 1.64
CA ALA A 38 -13.20 -8.89 3.07
C ALA A 38 -14.44 -9.47 3.78
N GLY A 39 -14.27 -10.63 4.43
CA GLY A 39 -15.40 -11.38 5.00
C GLY A 39 -16.48 -11.70 3.96
N ALA A 40 -17.73 -11.33 4.24
CA ALA A 40 -18.88 -11.54 3.35
C ALA A 40 -18.91 -10.59 2.12
N LEU A 41 -18.05 -9.57 2.08
CA LEU A 41 -18.01 -8.59 0.99
C LEU A 41 -17.03 -9.09 -0.09
N ALA A 42 -17.59 -9.63 -1.18
CA ALA A 42 -16.80 -10.22 -2.27
C ALA A 42 -15.78 -9.26 -2.90
N ASP A 43 -16.14 -7.98 -2.96
CA ASP A 43 -15.32 -6.90 -3.55
C ASP A 43 -14.63 -6.04 -2.46
N GLY A 44 -14.76 -6.43 -1.19
CA GLY A 44 -14.38 -5.61 -0.04
C GLY A 44 -15.35 -4.45 0.22
N ASP A 45 -15.04 -3.66 1.23
CA ASP A 45 -15.84 -2.53 1.70
C ASP A 45 -15.33 -1.19 1.13
N GLY A 46 -15.34 -1.08 -0.20
CA GLY A 46 -14.91 0.12 -0.90
C GLY A 46 -15.61 0.30 -2.23
N ALA A 47 -16.30 1.42 -2.38
CA ALA A 47 -16.89 1.88 -3.63
C ALA A 47 -15.91 2.80 -4.36
N ALA A 48 -15.21 2.25 -5.35
CA ALA A 48 -14.27 2.98 -6.19
C ALA A 48 -15.01 3.68 -7.36
N ARG A 49 -14.78 4.99 -7.54
CA ARG A 49 -15.39 5.79 -8.61
C ARG A 49 -14.39 6.78 -9.22
N PRO A 50 -14.38 6.97 -10.55
CA PRO A 50 -13.59 8.03 -11.15
C PRO A 50 -14.18 9.40 -10.83
N THR A 51 -13.30 10.38 -10.68
CA THR A 51 -13.63 11.80 -10.49
C THR A 51 -12.62 12.67 -11.25
N THR A 52 -12.83 13.98 -11.25
CA THR A 52 -11.84 14.94 -11.80
C THR A 52 -10.55 15.00 -10.99
N GLU A 53 -10.52 14.49 -9.75
CA GLU A 53 -9.34 14.43 -8.87
C GLU A 53 -8.57 13.10 -9.02
N GLY A 54 -9.10 12.17 -9.82
CA GLY A 54 -8.63 10.78 -9.94
C GLY A 54 -9.65 9.78 -9.36
N LEU A 55 -9.17 8.65 -8.88
CA LEU A 55 -10.01 7.64 -8.23
C LEU A 55 -10.38 8.10 -6.82
N VAL A 56 -11.67 8.05 -6.48
CA VAL A 56 -12.13 8.15 -5.09
C VAL A 56 -12.62 6.77 -4.63
N VAL A 57 -12.21 6.36 -3.45
CA VAL A 57 -12.66 5.13 -2.79
C VAL A 57 -13.18 5.49 -1.40
N GLU A 58 -14.43 5.12 -1.16
CA GLU A 58 -15.14 5.34 0.11
C GLU A 58 -15.80 4.04 0.55
N PRO A 59 -15.98 3.78 1.85
CA PRO A 59 -16.71 2.62 2.34
C PRO A 59 -18.12 2.50 1.74
N THR A 60 -18.62 1.28 1.65
CA THR A 60 -19.92 1.00 1.00
C THR A 60 -21.12 1.25 1.91
N GLY A 61 -20.91 1.23 3.22
CA GLY A 61 -21.94 1.52 4.21
C GLY A 61 -22.26 3.01 4.32
N THR A 62 -23.23 3.33 5.16
CA THR A 62 -23.64 4.70 5.44
C THR A 62 -23.87 4.86 6.92
N ASP A 63 -23.28 5.90 7.50
CA ASP A 63 -23.54 6.33 8.86
C ASP A 63 -24.99 6.82 8.98
N PRO A 64 -25.83 6.21 9.84
CA PRO A 64 -27.24 6.60 9.98
C PRO A 64 -27.45 7.98 10.62
N GLU A 65 -26.48 8.51 11.37
CA GLU A 65 -26.56 9.82 12.01
C GLU A 65 -26.15 10.93 11.04
N THR A 66 -25.08 10.73 10.28
CA THR A 66 -24.50 11.78 9.41
C THR A 66 -24.87 11.64 7.94
N GLY A 67 -25.32 10.47 7.50
CA GLY A 67 -25.57 10.13 6.10
C GLY A 67 -24.30 10.00 5.25
N ARG A 68 -23.11 10.00 5.87
CA ARG A 68 -21.81 9.91 5.18
C ARG A 68 -21.40 8.45 4.95
N PRO A 69 -20.53 8.17 3.97
CA PRO A 69 -19.94 6.84 3.80
C PRO A 69 -19.24 6.36 5.07
N ALA A 70 -19.48 5.10 5.45
CA ALA A 70 -18.95 4.48 6.65
C ALA A 70 -18.69 2.99 6.43
N PHE A 71 -17.70 2.42 7.12
CA PHE A 71 -17.42 0.98 7.03
C PHE A 71 -18.63 0.17 7.48
N VAL A 72 -18.93 -0.86 6.70
CA VAL A 72 -19.87 -1.91 7.06
C VAL A 72 -19.33 -2.63 8.28
N VAL A 73 -20.13 -2.63 9.35
CA VAL A 73 -19.85 -3.37 10.58
C VAL A 73 -20.28 -4.83 10.38
N PRO A 74 -19.35 -5.80 10.45
CA PRO A 74 -19.71 -7.21 10.36
C PRO A 74 -20.63 -7.62 11.52
N PRO A 75 -21.50 -8.64 11.33
CA PRO A 75 -22.28 -9.23 12.40
C PRO A 75 -21.40 -9.70 13.58
N GLU A 76 -21.98 -9.72 14.78
CA GLU A 76 -21.28 -10.19 15.98
C GLU A 76 -20.76 -11.62 15.80
N GLY A 77 -19.49 -11.84 16.14
CA GLY A 77 -18.82 -13.14 16.03
C GLY A 77 -18.12 -13.41 14.69
N GLU A 78 -18.27 -12.55 13.69
CA GLU A 78 -17.50 -12.64 12.45
C GLU A 78 -16.09 -12.05 12.61
N THR A 79 -15.11 -12.64 11.90
CA THR A 79 -13.74 -12.12 11.89
C THR A 79 -13.69 -10.83 11.08
N VAL A 80 -13.15 -9.77 11.69
CA VAL A 80 -12.90 -8.52 10.99
C VAL A 80 -11.52 -8.57 10.36
N GLU A 81 -11.49 -8.42 9.04
CA GLU A 81 -10.24 -8.21 8.32
C GLU A 81 -9.83 -6.74 8.36
N HIS A 82 -8.57 -6.48 8.70
CA HIS A 82 -7.98 -5.13 8.82
C HIS A 82 -8.02 -4.34 7.51
N LEU A 83 -7.72 -4.98 6.37
CA LEU A 83 -7.91 -4.39 5.05
C LEU A 83 -9.39 -4.51 4.70
N ARG A 84 -10.17 -3.47 5.00
CA ARG A 84 -11.60 -3.39 4.70
C ARG A 84 -11.85 -3.47 3.20
N TRP A 85 -10.99 -2.84 2.42
CA TRP A 85 -10.98 -2.91 0.97
C TRP A 85 -9.54 -2.92 0.46
N ALA A 86 -9.25 -3.69 -0.59
CA ALA A 86 -7.97 -3.61 -1.27
C ALA A 86 -8.10 -3.97 -2.76
N ALA A 87 -7.39 -3.20 -3.60
CA ALA A 87 -7.20 -3.48 -5.01
C ALA A 87 -5.71 -3.64 -5.30
N PHE A 88 -5.34 -4.69 -6.04
CA PHE A 88 -3.95 -4.99 -6.36
C PHE A 88 -3.72 -4.97 -7.86
N GLY A 89 -2.69 -4.25 -8.30
CA GLY A 89 -2.24 -4.19 -9.67
C GLY A 89 -1.44 -5.44 -10.09
N PRO A 90 -0.77 -5.38 -11.24
CA PRO A 90 0.06 -6.48 -11.73
C PRO A 90 1.33 -6.64 -10.90
N ALA A 91 1.83 -7.88 -10.78
CA ALA A 91 3.16 -8.12 -10.24
C ALA A 91 4.23 -7.65 -11.23
N CYS A 92 5.05 -6.68 -10.82
CA CYS A 92 6.17 -6.18 -11.58
C CYS A 92 7.45 -6.91 -11.14
N ALA A 93 8.04 -7.71 -12.02
CA ALA A 93 9.29 -8.41 -11.74
C ALA A 93 10.42 -7.40 -11.49
N THR A 94 11.19 -7.61 -10.41
CA THR A 94 12.30 -6.71 -10.08
C THR A 94 13.53 -7.03 -10.92
N GLY A 95 13.78 -8.32 -11.20
CA GLY A 95 14.99 -8.76 -11.91
C GLY A 95 16.30 -8.41 -11.21
N GLY A 96 16.27 -8.11 -9.91
CA GLY A 96 17.42 -7.56 -9.17
C GLY A 96 17.61 -6.04 -9.32
N SER A 97 16.77 -5.36 -10.10
CA SER A 97 16.83 -3.91 -10.31
C SER A 97 16.24 -3.12 -9.14
N THR A 98 16.43 -1.80 -9.18
CA THR A 98 15.70 -0.87 -8.32
C THR A 98 14.36 -0.52 -8.96
N LEU A 99 13.27 -0.79 -8.26
CA LEU A 99 11.93 -0.34 -8.67
C LEU A 99 11.46 0.81 -7.79
N THR A 100 10.71 1.74 -8.38
CA THR A 100 9.95 2.75 -7.65
C THR A 100 8.46 2.50 -7.87
N VAL A 101 7.71 2.34 -6.79
CA VAL A 101 6.25 2.38 -6.81
C VAL A 101 5.82 3.72 -6.23
N SER A 102 5.07 4.51 -6.98
CA SER A 102 4.61 5.83 -6.51
C SER A 102 3.13 6.04 -6.77
N ALA A 103 2.47 6.78 -5.89
CA ALA A 103 1.12 7.26 -6.10
C ALA A 103 0.95 8.66 -5.48
N THR A 104 0.05 9.46 -6.06
CA THR A 104 -0.39 10.72 -5.45
C THR A 104 -1.67 10.44 -4.67
N LEU A 105 -1.61 10.56 -3.34
CA LEU A 105 -2.67 10.18 -2.42
C LEU A 105 -3.17 11.35 -1.59
N SER A 106 -4.47 11.36 -1.30
CA SER A 106 -5.07 12.17 -0.25
C SER A 106 -6.07 11.32 0.53
N ALA A 107 -6.14 11.53 1.85
CA ALA A 107 -7.14 10.88 2.70
C ALA A 107 -7.86 11.88 3.59
N ASP A 108 -9.16 11.65 3.78
CA ASP A 108 -9.99 12.26 4.81
C ASP A 108 -10.57 11.15 5.69
N VAL A 109 -10.36 11.26 7.00
CA VAL A 109 -10.76 10.27 8.01
C VAL A 109 -11.57 10.99 9.08
N PRO A 110 -12.90 11.10 8.90
CA PRO A 110 -13.75 11.76 9.90
C PRO A 110 -13.80 10.96 11.21
N GLY A 111 -13.57 11.63 12.34
CA GLY A 111 -13.74 11.04 13.67
C GLY A 111 -12.76 11.57 14.71
N ALA A 112 -13.02 11.26 15.99
CA ALA A 112 -12.18 11.71 17.10
C ALA A 112 -10.83 10.97 17.18
N ALA A 113 -10.73 9.78 16.61
CA ALA A 113 -9.52 8.96 16.58
C ALA A 113 -8.88 8.92 15.18
N ALA A 114 -9.02 10.02 14.43
CA ALA A 114 -8.62 10.10 13.03
C ALA A 114 -7.13 9.82 12.77
N ASP A 115 -6.26 9.81 13.79
CA ASP A 115 -4.83 9.57 13.63
C ASP A 115 -4.40 8.12 13.84
N ASP A 116 -5.31 7.29 14.36
CA ASP A 116 -5.07 5.88 14.59
C ASP A 116 -5.37 5.08 13.30
N ILE A 117 -4.35 4.42 12.73
CA ILE A 117 -4.50 3.62 11.50
C ILE A 117 -5.58 2.54 11.66
N ARG A 118 -5.75 2.04 12.88
CA ARG A 118 -6.75 1.02 13.21
C ARG A 118 -8.17 1.54 13.12
N GLU A 119 -8.35 2.85 13.21
CA GLU A 119 -9.65 3.52 13.15
C GLU A 119 -10.01 3.90 11.71
N GLY A 120 -9.03 4.22 10.88
CA GLY A 120 -9.26 4.48 9.46
C GLY A 120 -8.03 5.01 8.75
N ALA A 121 -7.65 4.39 7.64
CA ALA A 121 -6.62 4.93 6.77
C ALA A 121 -6.86 4.61 5.29
N GLY A 122 -6.41 5.52 4.42
CA GLY A 122 -6.22 5.26 3.00
C GLY A 122 -4.75 4.96 2.70
N ALA A 123 -4.45 3.96 1.88
CA ALA A 123 -3.07 3.47 1.72
C ALA A 123 -2.64 3.19 0.27
N LEU A 124 -1.36 3.46 -0.01
CA LEU A 124 -0.60 2.84 -1.09
C LEU A 124 0.03 1.57 -0.53
N VAL A 125 -0.34 0.43 -1.09
CA VAL A 125 0.18 -0.87 -0.71
C VAL A 125 1.32 -1.26 -1.65
N VAL A 126 2.44 -1.73 -1.11
CA VAL A 126 3.51 -2.32 -1.90
C VAL A 126 4.00 -3.58 -1.22
N LEU A 127 3.86 -4.71 -1.91
CA LEU A 127 4.16 -6.01 -1.31
C LEU A 127 4.94 -6.92 -2.24
N ASP A 128 5.63 -7.89 -1.63
CA ASP A 128 6.05 -9.12 -2.28
C ASP A 128 5.23 -10.26 -1.65
N ARG A 129 4.27 -10.80 -2.42
CA ARG A 129 3.33 -11.85 -1.96
C ARG A 129 4.08 -13.10 -1.50
N ASP A 130 5.05 -13.52 -2.28
CA ASP A 130 5.75 -14.79 -2.06
C ASP A 130 6.66 -14.67 -0.83
N ALA A 131 7.36 -13.55 -0.70
CA ALA A 131 8.19 -13.26 0.47
C ALA A 131 7.36 -12.88 1.72
N GLY A 132 6.07 -12.58 1.54
CA GLY A 132 5.15 -12.13 2.58
C GLY A 132 5.50 -10.74 3.09
N LEU A 133 6.16 -9.91 2.29
CA LEU A 133 6.69 -8.61 2.68
C LEU A 133 5.65 -7.51 2.42
N ILE A 134 5.49 -6.58 3.37
CA ILE A 134 4.59 -5.42 3.30
C ILE A 134 5.41 -4.16 3.51
N MET A 135 5.22 -3.16 2.64
CA MET A 135 5.96 -1.89 2.63
C MET A 135 5.03 -0.77 2.15
N ASP A 136 4.14 -0.29 3.02
CA ASP A 136 3.04 0.57 2.59
C ASP A 136 3.25 2.01 3.07
N PHE A 137 2.56 2.94 2.41
CA PHE A 137 2.20 4.23 2.99
C PHE A 137 0.74 4.18 3.44
N ALA A 138 0.46 4.69 4.63
CA ALA A 138 -0.90 4.92 5.10
C ALA A 138 -1.10 6.39 5.50
N LEU A 139 -2.20 6.99 5.07
CA LEU A 139 -2.61 8.34 5.43
C LEU A 139 -3.83 8.24 6.34
N THR A 140 -3.67 8.79 7.53
CA THR A 140 -4.76 9.03 8.49
C THR A 140 -5.12 10.52 8.47
N GLY A 141 -6.00 10.98 9.35
CA GLY A 141 -6.47 12.37 9.41
C GLY A 141 -5.36 13.40 9.46
N THR A 142 -4.38 13.24 10.37
CA THR A 142 -3.29 14.21 10.54
C THR A 142 -1.89 13.58 10.49
N GLN A 143 -1.76 12.31 10.13
CA GLN A 143 -0.47 11.62 10.12
C GLN A 143 -0.26 10.77 8.85
N VAL A 144 0.96 10.80 8.33
CA VAL A 144 1.49 9.87 7.32
C VAL A 144 2.30 8.80 8.04
N TRP A 145 2.12 7.55 7.64
CA TRP A 145 2.75 6.38 8.24
C TRP A 145 3.48 5.53 7.19
N ALA A 146 4.59 4.93 7.59
CA ALA A 146 5.11 3.74 6.93
C ALA A 146 4.58 2.50 7.65
N LEU A 147 3.98 1.58 6.91
CA LEU A 147 3.70 0.24 7.41
C LEU A 147 4.77 -0.70 6.87
N TYR A 148 5.51 -1.34 7.78
CA TYR A 148 6.52 -2.31 7.42
C TYR A 148 6.26 -3.62 8.13
N GLY A 149 6.12 -4.69 7.36
CA GLY A 149 5.71 -5.97 7.93
C GLY A 149 6.16 -7.18 7.16
N ARG A 150 6.05 -8.32 7.82
CA ARG A 150 6.18 -9.63 7.22
C ARG A 150 5.06 -10.52 7.71
N VAL A 151 4.28 -11.06 6.78
CA VAL A 151 3.19 -12.00 7.05
C VAL A 151 3.81 -13.36 7.40
N PRO A 152 3.50 -13.94 8.58
CA PRO A 152 4.00 -15.26 8.92
C PRO A 152 3.43 -16.32 7.96
N ALA A 153 4.19 -17.38 7.68
CA ALA A 153 3.66 -18.51 6.93
C ALA A 153 2.77 -19.36 7.84
N SER A 154 1.64 -19.85 7.33
CA SER A 154 0.67 -20.66 8.10
C SER A 154 1.26 -21.99 8.59
N ASP A 155 2.32 -22.48 7.94
CA ASP A 155 3.06 -23.70 8.30
C ASP A 155 4.21 -23.45 9.29
N GLY A 156 4.39 -22.20 9.75
CA GLY A 156 5.45 -21.82 10.69
C GLY A 156 6.85 -21.69 10.09
N THR A 157 7.03 -21.88 8.78
CA THR A 157 8.35 -21.80 8.12
C THR A 157 8.91 -20.38 8.03
N ARG A 158 8.07 -19.37 8.27
CA ARG A 158 8.40 -17.94 8.26
C ARG A 158 7.76 -17.24 9.44
N GLY A 159 8.56 -16.58 10.26
CA GLY A 159 8.10 -15.66 11.31
C GLY A 159 7.54 -14.37 10.73
N GLY A 160 6.82 -13.61 11.56
CA GLY A 160 6.12 -12.39 11.14
C GLY A 160 6.25 -11.25 12.12
N PHE A 161 6.04 -10.04 11.61
CA PHE A 161 6.03 -8.81 12.39
C PHE A 161 5.25 -7.71 11.67
N SER A 162 4.81 -6.69 12.39
CA SER A 162 4.27 -5.46 11.84
C SER A 162 4.79 -4.24 12.60
N TYR A 163 5.04 -3.16 11.88
CA TYR A 163 5.44 -1.86 12.43
C TYR A 163 4.62 -0.77 11.76
N SER A 164 4.11 0.15 12.58
CA SER A 164 3.50 1.41 12.16
C SER A 164 4.43 2.54 12.57
N VAL A 165 5.15 3.12 11.61
CA VAL A 165 6.14 4.17 11.86
C VAL A 165 5.59 5.53 11.44
N PRO A 166 5.42 6.50 12.36
CA PRO A 166 4.96 7.83 12.01
C PRO A 166 6.07 8.56 11.22
N LEU A 167 5.71 9.11 10.05
CA LEU A 167 6.65 9.76 9.13
C LEU A 167 6.55 11.29 9.18
N ALA A 168 5.33 11.82 9.04
CA ALA A 168 5.09 13.25 8.94
C ALA A 168 3.66 13.61 9.37
N ALA A 169 3.49 14.78 9.97
CA ALA A 169 2.17 15.36 10.16
C ALA A 169 1.60 15.88 8.83
N ARG A 170 0.28 15.89 8.70
CA ARG A 170 -0.48 16.43 7.58
C ARG A 170 -1.79 17.06 8.05
N GLN A 171 -2.52 17.70 7.16
CA GLN A 171 -3.93 18.05 7.35
C GLN A 171 -4.83 17.07 6.60
N PRO A 172 -6.11 16.91 7.03
CA PRO A 172 -7.09 16.19 6.24
C PRO A 172 -7.15 16.77 4.83
N SER A 173 -7.34 15.91 3.83
CA SER A 173 -7.32 16.25 2.40
C SER A 173 -5.99 16.71 1.77
N ASP A 174 -4.90 16.90 2.54
CA ASP A 174 -3.58 17.14 1.94
C ASP A 174 -3.22 16.05 0.94
N SER A 175 -2.75 16.44 -0.23
CA SER A 175 -2.30 15.52 -1.28
C SER A 175 -0.79 15.36 -1.20
N HIS A 176 -0.33 14.11 -1.19
CA HIS A 176 1.09 13.76 -1.09
C HIS A 176 1.50 12.82 -2.22
N ARG A 177 2.68 13.06 -2.78
CA ARG A 177 3.36 12.09 -3.64
C ARG A 177 4.10 11.10 -2.74
N CYS A 178 3.52 9.92 -2.57
CA CYS A 178 4.13 8.81 -1.84
C CYS A 178 4.92 7.93 -2.82
N ALA A 179 6.19 7.64 -2.53
CA ALA A 179 7.01 6.77 -3.35
C ALA A 179 7.83 5.79 -2.50
N LEU A 180 7.78 4.51 -2.86
CA LEU A 180 8.65 3.47 -2.33
C LEU A 180 9.71 3.10 -3.37
N VAL A 181 10.97 3.36 -3.05
CA VAL A 181 12.13 2.95 -3.85
C VAL A 181 12.70 1.68 -3.24
N VAL A 182 12.67 0.59 -3.98
CA VAL A 182 13.10 -0.74 -3.52
C VAL A 182 14.27 -1.21 -4.36
N ASP A 183 15.46 -1.27 -3.76
CA ASP A 183 16.61 -1.95 -4.32
C ASP A 183 16.48 -3.44 -3.98
N SER A 184 16.04 -4.23 -4.95
CA SER A 184 15.80 -5.65 -4.75
C SER A 184 17.08 -6.46 -4.58
N ALA A 185 18.19 -6.07 -5.23
CA ALA A 185 19.47 -6.74 -5.07
C ALA A 185 20.06 -6.51 -3.67
N ALA A 186 19.96 -5.28 -3.16
CA ALA A 186 20.37 -4.95 -1.81
C ALA A 186 19.33 -5.40 -0.76
N GLY A 187 18.07 -5.62 -1.12
CA GLY A 187 17.02 -5.87 -0.12
C GLY A 187 16.85 -4.67 0.81
N VAL A 188 16.76 -3.47 0.21
CA VAL A 188 16.60 -2.17 0.86
C VAL A 188 15.35 -1.50 0.31
N ALA A 189 14.59 -0.82 1.18
CA ALA A 189 13.47 0.03 0.76
C ALA A 189 13.59 1.43 1.39
N ARG A 190 13.21 2.45 0.62
CA ARG A 190 13.20 3.86 1.03
C ARG A 190 11.82 4.46 0.73
N TRP A 191 11.23 5.07 1.74
CA TRP A 191 9.96 5.81 1.67
C TRP A 191 10.30 7.27 1.41
N LEU A 192 9.80 7.78 0.28
CA LEU A 192 9.91 9.17 -0.12
C LEU A 192 8.53 9.81 -0.04
N LEU A 193 8.42 10.91 0.70
CA LEU A 193 7.23 11.74 0.79
C LEU A 193 7.52 13.08 0.11
N ASP A 194 6.75 13.42 -0.92
CA ASP A 194 6.93 14.65 -1.71
C ASP A 194 8.37 14.83 -2.24
N GLY A 195 9.00 13.70 -2.57
CA GLY A 195 10.37 13.63 -3.10
C GLY A 195 11.48 13.59 -2.04
N ALA A 196 11.17 13.79 -0.76
CA ALA A 196 12.13 13.69 0.33
C ALA A 196 12.12 12.29 0.96
N GLU A 197 13.28 11.67 1.15
CA GLU A 197 13.38 10.43 1.93
C GLU A 197 13.06 10.69 3.40
N VAL A 198 12.02 10.01 3.90
CA VAL A 198 11.53 10.17 5.29
C VAL A 198 11.73 8.92 6.13
N PHE A 199 11.94 7.76 5.51
CA PHE A 199 12.19 6.50 6.20
C PHE A 199 12.88 5.48 5.29
N ALA A 200 13.66 4.58 5.89
CA ALA A 200 14.36 3.54 5.16
C ALA A 200 14.48 2.25 5.98
N VAL A 201 14.48 1.13 5.28
CA VAL A 201 14.76 -0.20 5.82
C VAL A 201 15.92 -0.81 5.06
N GLU A 202 17.06 -0.94 5.74
CA GLU A 202 18.32 -1.43 5.16
C GLU A 202 18.40 -2.97 5.05
N ARG A 203 17.47 -3.67 5.71
CA ARG A 203 17.44 -5.14 5.79
C ARG A 203 16.00 -5.67 5.71
N LEU A 204 15.43 -5.66 4.52
CA LEU A 204 14.10 -6.21 4.27
C LEU A 204 13.99 -7.65 4.79
N GLY A 205 12.86 -7.99 5.40
CA GLY A 205 12.58 -9.30 6.00
C GLY A 205 13.06 -9.49 7.45
N HIS A 206 13.75 -8.48 8.01
CA HIS A 206 14.07 -8.40 9.44
C HIS A 206 13.30 -7.27 10.11
N GLY A 207 13.03 -7.42 11.41
CA GLY A 207 12.44 -6.35 12.21
C GLY A 207 13.35 -5.11 12.29
N LEU A 208 12.74 -3.96 12.59
CA LEU A 208 13.46 -2.71 12.79
C LEU A 208 14.38 -2.79 14.02
N PRO A 209 15.54 -2.12 14.00
CA PRO A 209 16.43 -2.07 15.16
C PRO A 209 15.81 -1.27 16.32
N ASP A 210 16.29 -1.51 17.54
CA ASP A 210 15.94 -0.68 18.69
C ASP A 210 16.23 0.82 18.37
N PRO A 211 15.40 1.75 18.88
CA PRO A 211 14.34 1.54 19.88
C PRO A 211 12.96 1.18 19.31
N ALA A 212 12.84 0.88 18.01
CA ALA A 212 11.55 0.58 17.39
C ALA A 212 10.89 -0.66 18.01
N ARG A 213 9.57 -0.59 18.26
CA ARG A 213 8.76 -1.70 18.78
C ARG A 213 7.76 -2.13 17.72
N ALA A 214 7.65 -3.44 17.51
CA ALA A 214 6.67 -4.00 16.62
C ALA A 214 5.28 -3.93 17.27
N ASP A 215 4.25 -3.62 16.47
CA ASP A 215 2.86 -3.66 16.89
C ASP A 215 2.43 -5.11 17.15
N ALA A 216 2.93 -6.03 16.33
CA ALA A 216 2.75 -7.47 16.50
C ALA A 216 4.02 -8.24 16.14
N TRP A 217 4.20 -9.39 16.79
CA TRP A 217 5.31 -10.29 16.53
C TRP A 217 4.86 -11.74 16.59
N THR A 218 5.16 -12.50 15.53
CA THR A 218 4.91 -13.94 15.44
C THR A 218 6.25 -14.67 15.40
N PRO A 219 6.55 -15.54 16.38
CA PRO A 219 7.79 -16.31 16.41
C PRO A 219 7.99 -17.14 15.13
N GLY A 220 9.24 -17.28 14.71
CA GLY A 220 9.62 -18.10 13.57
C GLY A 220 10.88 -17.57 12.87
N PRO A 221 11.39 -18.28 11.85
CA PRO A 221 12.58 -17.87 11.12
C PRO A 221 12.37 -16.53 10.41
N LEU A 222 13.29 -15.59 10.62
CA LEU A 222 13.42 -14.37 9.83
C LEU A 222 14.62 -14.48 8.90
N SER A 223 14.50 -13.93 7.70
CA SER A 223 15.53 -13.99 6.67
C SER A 223 15.52 -12.69 5.88
N ARG A 224 16.69 -12.32 5.35
CA ARG A 224 16.78 -11.19 4.42
C ARG A 224 15.95 -11.51 3.19
N VAL A 225 15.09 -10.58 2.81
CA VAL A 225 14.26 -10.64 1.62
C VAL A 225 14.89 -9.79 0.52
N ARG A 226 14.98 -10.36 -0.68
CA ARG A 226 15.29 -9.67 -1.92
C ARG A 226 14.07 -9.83 -2.81
N PRO A 227 13.18 -8.82 -2.86
CA PRO A 227 11.89 -8.98 -3.52
C PRO A 227 12.05 -9.41 -4.98
N ALA A 228 11.39 -10.50 -5.37
CA ALA A 228 11.43 -11.00 -6.75
C ALA A 228 10.44 -10.26 -7.65
N SER A 229 9.34 -9.78 -7.05
CA SER A 229 8.36 -8.92 -7.70
C SER A 229 7.77 -7.95 -6.68
N LEU A 230 7.31 -6.80 -7.16
CA LEU A 230 6.50 -5.87 -6.38
C LEU A 230 5.09 -5.82 -6.94
N VAL A 231 4.09 -5.89 -6.07
CA VAL A 231 2.69 -5.69 -6.42
C VAL A 231 2.25 -4.35 -5.83
N PRO A 232 1.94 -3.34 -6.67
CA PRO A 232 1.32 -2.12 -6.20
C PRO A 232 -0.15 -2.40 -5.84
N GLY A 233 -0.68 -1.65 -4.88
CA GLY A 233 -2.07 -1.75 -4.47
C GLY A 233 -2.58 -0.48 -3.84
N LEU A 234 -3.89 -0.42 -3.68
CA LEU A 234 -4.60 0.61 -2.93
C LEU A 234 -5.45 -0.08 -1.86
N ALA A 235 -5.61 0.55 -0.70
CA ALA A 235 -6.43 -0.03 0.37
C ALA A 235 -7.14 1.01 1.23
N LEU A 236 -8.24 0.55 1.84
CA LEU A 236 -8.85 1.14 3.02
C LEU A 236 -8.59 0.22 4.22
N ILE A 237 -8.09 0.78 5.31
CA ILE A 237 -7.70 0.04 6.53
C ILE A 237 -8.61 0.46 7.68
N ALA A 238 -9.11 -0.52 8.44
CA ALA A 238 -9.68 -0.35 9.78
C ALA A 238 -9.75 -1.71 10.50
N ASP A 239 -9.32 -1.76 11.76
CA ASP A 239 -9.29 -2.97 12.60
C ASP A 239 -10.63 -3.22 13.29
N SER A 240 -11.37 -2.15 13.57
CA SER A 240 -12.59 -2.18 14.37
C SER A 240 -13.62 -1.24 13.73
N PRO A 241 -14.35 -1.70 12.70
CA PRO A 241 -15.41 -0.90 12.11
C PRO A 241 -16.56 -0.76 13.11
N HIS A 242 -16.92 0.47 13.44
CA HIS A 242 -18.02 0.85 14.34
C HIS A 242 -18.91 1.95 13.74
N GLY A 243 -18.73 2.27 12.45
CA GLY A 243 -19.49 3.29 11.74
C GLY A 243 -18.67 4.50 11.31
N GLN A 244 -17.34 4.44 11.43
CA GLN A 244 -16.43 5.45 10.92
C GLN A 244 -16.15 5.30 9.41
N GLY A 245 -15.73 6.39 8.77
CA GLY A 245 -15.50 6.45 7.33
C GLY A 245 -14.07 6.81 6.97
N VAL A 246 -13.71 6.57 5.71
CA VAL A 246 -12.47 7.05 5.08
C VAL A 246 -12.80 7.46 3.65
N ARG A 247 -12.31 8.61 3.20
CA ARG A 247 -12.29 8.96 1.78
C ARG A 247 -10.85 8.95 1.29
N LEU A 248 -10.49 7.94 0.50
CA LEU A 248 -9.21 7.89 -0.21
C LEU A 248 -9.38 8.50 -1.59
N THR A 249 -8.48 9.41 -1.97
CA THR A 249 -8.35 9.94 -3.34
C THR A 249 -6.98 9.61 -3.89
N VAL A 250 -6.93 9.10 -5.12
CA VAL A 250 -5.71 8.69 -5.81
C VAL A 250 -5.69 9.30 -7.21
N SER A 251 -4.76 10.22 -7.46
CA SER A 251 -4.68 10.89 -8.77
C SER A 251 -3.94 10.04 -9.81
N ASP A 252 -2.92 9.32 -9.39
CA ASP A 252 -2.13 8.43 -10.26
C ASP A 252 -1.44 7.34 -9.43
N LEU A 253 -1.10 6.24 -10.08
CA LEU A 253 -0.16 5.25 -9.59
C LEU A 253 0.78 4.81 -10.71
N ALA A 254 2.07 4.69 -10.40
CA ALA A 254 3.11 4.26 -11.34
C ALA A 254 4.07 3.27 -10.70
N VAL A 255 4.58 2.35 -11.52
CA VAL A 255 5.73 1.51 -11.21
C VAL A 255 6.78 1.72 -12.30
N SER A 256 7.99 2.10 -11.90
CA SER A 256 9.12 2.30 -12.82
C SER A 256 10.36 1.57 -12.36
N ALA A 257 11.14 1.03 -13.30
CA ALA A 257 12.44 0.45 -13.07
C ALA A 257 13.55 1.45 -13.41
N LEU A 258 14.55 1.55 -12.54
CA LEU A 258 15.83 2.16 -12.88
C LEU A 258 16.77 1.08 -13.40
N THR A 259 17.19 1.20 -14.66
CA THR A 259 18.21 0.33 -15.24
C THR A 259 19.53 1.09 -15.33
N VAL A 260 20.56 0.58 -14.65
CA VAL A 260 21.94 1.06 -14.82
C VAL A 260 22.57 0.21 -15.91
N THR A 261 22.87 0.80 -17.06
CA THR A 261 23.61 0.10 -18.11
C THR A 261 25.07 0.49 -18.00
N GLU A 262 25.94 -0.46 -17.64
CA GLU A 262 27.39 -0.24 -17.73
C GLU A 262 27.80 -0.24 -19.21
N GLY A 263 28.39 0.86 -19.67
CA GLY A 263 28.86 0.98 -21.06
C GLY A 263 30.07 0.07 -21.28
N VAL A 264 29.95 -0.93 -22.14
CA VAL A 264 31.08 -1.78 -22.53
C VAL A 264 32.00 -1.00 -23.48
N ALA A 265 33.20 -0.67 -23.03
CA ALA A 265 34.25 -0.12 -23.90
C ALA A 265 34.64 -1.14 -24.98
N SER A 266 34.68 -0.69 -26.23
CA SER A 266 35.05 -1.48 -27.43
C SER A 266 36.54 -1.77 -27.49
#